data_AF-A0AAV9BTY0-F1
#
_entry.id   AF-A0AAV9BTY0-F1
#
_cell.length_a   1.000
_cell.length_b   1.000
_cell.length_c   1.000
_cell.angle_alpha   90.00
_cell.angle_beta   90.00
_cell.angle_gamma   90.00
#
_symmetry.space_group_name_H-M   'P 1'
#
loop_
_entity.id
_entity.type
_entity.pdbx_description
1 polymer ?
#
loop_
_entity_poly.entity_id
_entity_poly.type
_entity_poly.pdbx_seq_one_letter_code
_entity_poly.pdbx_strand_id
1 'polypeptide(L)'
;MAVMILRYFNVIGLDPKGQLGEAPRPELCEHGRISGACFDAALGIIPGLKVKGTDYNTEDGTCIRDYITDLVHAHVKALDKARQKKAGIYNVGTRKDLEKSLRVAWRWQKSHPNGYGSHLAMDS
;
A
#
# COMPACT_ATOMS: atom_id res chain seq x y z
N MET A 1 24.37 -7.70 -17.38
CA MET A 1 23.39 -7.23 -16.39
C MET A 1 22.01 -7.36 -17.02
N ALA A 2 21.00 -7.88 -16.32
CA ALA A 2 19.63 -7.98 -16.83
C ALA A 2 18.70 -7.10 -16.00
N VAL A 3 17.72 -6.46 -16.65
CA VAL A 3 16.81 -5.50 -16.03
C VAL A 3 15.41 -6.09 -15.92
N MET A 4 14.82 -6.01 -14.73
CA MET A 4 13.43 -6.35 -14.45
C MET A 4 12.64 -5.08 -14.19
N ILE A 5 11.60 -4.83 -14.97
CA ILE A 5 10.67 -3.72 -14.75
C ILE A 5 9.40 -4.30 -14.14
N LEU A 6 9.12 -3.97 -12.87
CA LEU A 6 7.89 -4.36 -12.21
C LEU A 6 6.94 -3.17 -12.16
N ARG A 7 5.77 -3.32 -12.78
CA ARG A 7 4.70 -2.32 -12.81
C ARG A 7 3.70 -2.63 -11.71
N TYR A 8 3.72 -1.83 -10.65
CA TYR A 8 2.86 -2.03 -9.50
C TYR A 8 1.48 -1.45 -9.75
N PHE A 9 0.47 -2.15 -9.22
CA PHE A 9 -0.84 -1.57 -8.99
C PHE A 9 -0.84 -0.88 -7.61
N ASN A 10 -1.86 -1.09 -6.77
CA ASN A 10 -2.01 -0.34 -5.52
C ASN A 10 -1.49 -1.14 -4.33
N VAL A 11 -0.30 -0.82 -3.86
CA VAL A 11 0.30 -1.51 -2.69
C VAL A 11 -0.38 -1.10 -1.40
N ILE A 12 -1.03 -2.02 -0.68
CA ILE A 12 -1.58 -1.79 0.67
C ILE A 12 -1.30 -3.05 1.49
N GLY A 13 -0.76 -2.88 2.69
CA GLY A 13 -0.49 -4.00 3.58
C GLY A 13 0.49 -3.61 4.68
N LEU A 14 1.08 -4.63 5.28
CA LEU A 14 2.13 -4.49 6.28
C LEU A 14 3.03 -5.74 6.24
N ASP A 15 4.13 -5.69 6.98
CA ASP A 15 4.95 -6.87 7.26
C ASP A 15 4.09 -8.00 7.88
N PRO A 16 4.20 -9.27 7.44
CA PRO A 16 3.38 -10.36 7.97
C PRO A 16 3.44 -10.55 9.49
N LYS A 17 4.53 -10.15 10.16
CA LYS A 17 4.68 -10.24 11.61
C LYS A 17 4.13 -9.03 12.36
N GLY A 18 3.65 -8.00 11.66
CA GLY A 18 3.14 -6.80 12.34
C GLY A 18 4.22 -5.81 12.75
N GLN A 19 5.46 -5.94 12.28
CA GLN A 19 6.55 -5.11 12.78
C GLN A 19 6.65 -3.77 12.03
N LEU A 20 6.37 -3.78 10.73
CA LEU A 20 6.51 -2.61 9.84
C LEU A 20 5.23 -2.39 9.04
N GLY A 21 4.86 -1.13 8.85
CA GLY A 21 3.70 -0.71 8.06
C GLY A 21 3.96 0.57 7.27
N GLU A 22 2.94 1.01 6.52
CA GLU A 22 2.97 2.29 5.81
C GLU A 22 2.85 3.44 6.81
N ALA A 23 3.82 4.34 6.84
CA ALA A 23 3.78 5.58 7.61
C ALA A 23 4.10 6.74 6.67
N PRO A 24 3.10 7.32 5.99
CA PRO A 24 3.33 8.41 5.08
C PRO A 24 3.81 9.65 5.84
N ARG A 25 4.67 10.44 5.20
CA ARG A 25 5.08 11.74 5.75
C ARG A 25 3.86 12.67 5.83
N PRO A 26 3.78 13.56 6.84
CA PRO A 26 2.61 14.43 7.04
C PRO A 26 2.19 15.21 5.80
N GLU A 27 3.16 15.69 5.01
CA GLU A 27 2.90 16.50 3.80
C GLU A 27 2.25 15.69 2.67
N LEU A 28 2.32 14.36 2.73
CA LEU A 28 1.73 13.45 1.74
C LEU A 28 0.35 12.93 2.17
N CYS A 29 -0.09 13.20 3.40
CA CYS A 29 -1.36 12.69 3.92
C CYS A 29 -2.58 13.35 3.24
N GLU A 30 -2.52 14.65 2.92
CA GLU A 30 -3.64 15.38 2.28
C GLU A 30 -3.88 14.93 0.82
N HIS A 31 -2.80 14.57 0.11
CA HIS A 31 -2.87 13.91 -1.20
C HIS A 31 -2.84 12.39 -1.07
N GLY A 32 -3.21 11.89 0.11
CA GLY A 32 -2.99 10.53 0.55
C GLY A 32 -3.74 9.49 -0.27
N ARG A 33 -3.20 8.28 -0.18
CA ARG A 33 -3.79 7.07 -0.74
C ARG A 33 -5.07 6.73 0.02
N ILE A 34 -5.94 5.92 -0.59
CA ILE A 34 -7.18 5.47 0.05
C ILE A 34 -6.94 4.83 1.44
N SER A 35 -5.82 4.13 1.63
CA SER A 35 -5.41 3.57 2.93
C SER A 35 -5.35 4.65 4.01
N GLY A 36 -4.56 5.70 3.78
CA GLY A 36 -4.40 6.82 4.72
C GLY A 36 -5.74 7.50 5.04
N ALA A 37 -6.52 7.85 4.03
CA ALA A 37 -7.82 8.49 4.23
C ALA A 37 -8.80 7.62 5.02
N CYS A 38 -8.82 6.30 4.79
CA CYS A 38 -9.61 5.37 5.59
C CYS A 38 -9.15 5.34 7.05
N PHE A 39 -7.83 5.38 7.29
CA PHE A 39 -7.27 5.35 8.64
C PHE A 39 -7.51 6.66 9.40
N ASP A 40 -7.33 7.81 8.74
CA ASP A 40 -7.59 9.12 9.33
C ASP A 40 -9.07 9.26 9.70
N ALA A 41 -9.98 8.78 8.85
CA ALA A 41 -11.41 8.73 9.17
C ALA A 41 -11.71 7.79 10.35
N ALA A 42 -11.10 6.61 10.38
CA ALA A 42 -11.27 5.65 11.47
C ALA A 42 -10.68 6.15 12.81
N LEU A 43 -9.65 7.00 12.78
CA LEU A 43 -9.04 7.65 13.94
C LEU A 43 -9.74 8.95 14.34
N GLY A 44 -10.70 9.43 13.54
CA GLY A 44 -11.40 10.70 13.78
C GLY A 44 -10.58 11.96 13.47
N ILE A 45 -9.44 11.81 12.78
CA ILE A 45 -8.59 12.93 12.31
C ILE A 45 -9.35 13.75 11.25
N ILE A 46 -10.11 13.06 10.39
CA ILE A 46 -11.06 13.67 9.46
C ILE A 46 -12.48 13.16 9.78
N PRO A 47 -13.53 13.97 9.52
CA PRO A 47 -14.91 13.60 9.88
C PRO A 47 -15.45 12.38 9.12
N GLY A 48 -14.81 11.99 8.01
CA GLY A 48 -15.19 10.81 7.24
C GLY A 48 -14.40 10.69 5.94
N LEU A 49 -14.53 9.54 5.29
CA LEU A 49 -13.92 9.28 3.98
C LEU A 49 -14.69 10.01 2.88
N LYS A 50 -13.99 10.80 2.06
CA LYS A 50 -14.57 11.43 0.86
C LYS A 50 -14.39 10.54 -0.37
N VAL A 51 -15.50 10.04 -0.92
CA VAL A 51 -15.50 9.27 -2.18
C VAL A 51 -15.34 10.22 -3.38
N LYS A 52 -14.39 9.92 -4.27
CA LYS A 52 -14.06 10.75 -5.44
C LYS A 52 -14.69 10.17 -6.71
N GLY A 53 -15.97 10.47 -6.92
CA GLY A 53 -16.76 10.03 -8.08
C GLY A 53 -17.56 8.75 -7.79
N THR A 54 -18.78 8.71 -8.31
CA THR A 54 -19.77 7.64 -8.11
C THR A 54 -20.57 7.34 -9.39
N ASP A 55 -20.02 7.74 -10.54
CA ASP A 55 -20.61 7.70 -11.87
C ASP A 55 -19.79 6.84 -12.85
N TYR A 56 -18.90 5.99 -12.33
CA TYR A 56 -18.17 5.02 -13.15
C TYR A 56 -19.10 3.88 -13.61
N ASN A 57 -18.76 3.26 -14.73
CA ASN A 57 -19.46 2.06 -15.21
C ASN A 57 -19.03 0.80 -14.42
N THR A 58 -19.38 0.75 -13.15
CA THR A 58 -19.10 -0.31 -12.18
C THR A 58 -20.36 -0.59 -11.37
N GLU A 59 -20.40 -1.72 -10.66
CA GLU A 59 -21.62 -2.20 -9.96
C GLU A 59 -22.20 -1.18 -8.96
N ASP A 60 -21.34 -0.46 -8.24
CA ASP A 60 -21.73 0.54 -7.24
C ASP A 60 -21.42 1.99 -7.69
N GLY A 61 -21.00 2.17 -8.95
CA GLY A 61 -20.60 3.45 -9.51
C GLY A 61 -19.24 3.97 -9.04
N THR A 62 -18.54 3.28 -8.12
CA THR A 62 -17.24 3.71 -7.61
C THR A 62 -16.07 3.10 -8.39
N CYS A 63 -14.88 3.67 -8.23
CA CYS A 63 -13.72 3.24 -9.00
C CYS A 63 -13.12 1.91 -8.47
N ILE A 64 -12.95 0.91 -9.33
CA ILE A 64 -12.31 -0.36 -8.98
C ILE A 64 -10.79 -0.27 -9.18
N ARG A 65 -10.02 -0.86 -8.25
CA ARG A 65 -8.54 -0.89 -8.27
C ARG A 65 -8.05 -2.26 -7.82
N ASP A 66 -6.92 -2.72 -8.38
CA ASP A 66 -6.21 -3.91 -7.89
C ASP A 66 -5.29 -3.54 -6.73
N TYR A 67 -5.52 -4.12 -5.56
CA TYR A 67 -4.69 -3.93 -4.38
C TYR A 67 -3.75 -5.12 -4.17
N ILE A 68 -2.49 -4.84 -3.85
CA ILE A 68 -1.44 -5.85 -3.69
C ILE A 68 -0.81 -5.75 -2.30
N THR A 69 -0.65 -6.90 -1.65
CA THR A 69 -0.07 -6.98 -0.30
C THR A 69 1.33 -7.60 -0.27
N ASP A 70 1.76 -8.26 -1.35
CA ASP A 70 2.98 -9.06 -1.39
C ASP A 70 3.94 -8.62 -2.50
N LEU A 71 4.50 -7.43 -2.31
CA LEU A 71 5.42 -6.83 -3.27
C LEU A 71 6.84 -7.43 -3.18
N VAL A 72 7.25 -7.83 -1.98
CA VAL A 72 8.59 -8.37 -1.72
C VAL A 72 8.79 -9.69 -2.44
N HIS A 73 7.80 -10.59 -2.40
CA HIS A 73 7.91 -11.86 -3.10
C HIS A 73 7.99 -11.70 -4.62
N ALA A 74 7.33 -10.67 -5.19
CA ALA A 74 7.47 -10.34 -6.60
C ALA A 74 8.90 -9.93 -6.97
N HIS A 75 9.59 -9.17 -6.10
CA HIS A 75 11.00 -8.80 -6.31
C HIS A 75 11.93 -10.00 -6.23
N VAL A 76 11.74 -10.91 -5.27
CA VAL A 76 12.55 -12.13 -5.15
C VAL A 76 12.45 -12.96 -6.43
N LYS A 77 11.22 -13.18 -6.94
CA LYS A 77 10.99 -13.88 -8.21
C LYS A 77 11.62 -13.16 -9.42
N ALA A 78 11.56 -11.83 -9.43
CA ALA A 78 12.18 -11.04 -10.49
C ALA A 78 13.71 -11.20 -10.49
N LEU A 79 14.34 -11.21 -9.31
CA LEU A 79 15.77 -11.43 -9.17
C LEU A 79 16.19 -12.81 -9.69
N ASP A 80 15.44 -13.86 -9.36
CA ASP A 80 15.71 -15.21 -9.87
C ASP A 80 15.62 -15.30 -11.40
N LYS A 81 14.68 -14.58 -12.02
CA LYS A 81 14.64 -14.45 -13.48
C LYS A 81 15.80 -13.64 -14.05
N ALA A 82 16.21 -12.56 -13.38
CA ALA A 82 17.34 -11.74 -13.83
C ALA A 82 18.66 -12.53 -13.84
N ARG A 83 18.83 -13.50 -12.93
CA ARG A 83 20.00 -14.42 -12.91
C ARG A 83 20.15 -15.22 -14.21
N GLN A 84 19.05 -15.47 -14.92
CA GLN A 84 19.05 -16.14 -16.23
C GLN A 84 19.49 -15.20 -17.38
N LYS A 85 19.94 -13.98 -17.06
CA LYS A 85 20.38 -12.93 -18.00
C LYS A 85 19.32 -12.51 -19.03
N LYS A 86 18.03 -12.75 -18.74
CA LYS A 86 16.90 -12.27 -19.56
C LYS A 86 16.32 -11.02 -18.94
N ALA A 87 16.03 -10.00 -19.74
CA ALA A 87 15.25 -8.84 -19.30
C ALA A 87 13.74 -9.17 -19.29
N GLY A 88 12.95 -8.42 -18.54
CA GLY A 88 11.51 -8.65 -18.48
C GLY A 88 10.72 -7.49 -17.90
N ILE A 89 9.47 -7.38 -18.33
CA ILE A 89 8.49 -6.40 -17.85
C ILE A 89 7.29 -7.18 -17.31
N TYR A 90 6.92 -6.94 -16.05
CA TYR A 90 5.85 -7.68 -15.38
C TYR A 90 4.90 -6.73 -14.67
N ASN A 91 3.61 -6.98 -14.84
CA ASN A 91 2.56 -6.40 -14.01
C ASN A 91 2.48 -7.17 -12.69
N VAL A 92 2.45 -6.46 -11.56
CA VAL A 92 2.33 -7.08 -10.22
C VAL A 92 0.96 -6.73 -9.66
N GLY A 93 0.01 -7.67 -9.78
CA GLY A 93 -1.38 -7.55 -9.36
C GLY A 93 -1.84 -8.81 -8.63
N THR A 94 -2.87 -8.72 -7.79
CA THR A 94 -3.41 -9.89 -7.06
C THR A 94 -4.93 -10.02 -7.13
N ARG A 95 -5.63 -9.06 -7.74
CA ARG A 95 -7.10 -8.96 -7.74
C ARG A 95 -7.72 -9.06 -6.34
N LYS A 96 -6.98 -8.60 -5.31
CA LYS A 96 -7.50 -8.61 -3.95
C LYS A 96 -8.43 -7.43 -3.73
N ASP A 97 -9.44 -7.70 -2.92
CA ASP A 97 -10.41 -6.71 -2.49
C ASP A 97 -9.78 -5.65 -1.56
N LEU A 98 -10.31 -4.42 -1.65
CA LEU A 98 -9.89 -3.28 -0.86
C LEU A 98 -10.07 -3.51 0.64
N GLU A 99 -11.23 -4.06 1.06
CA GLU A 99 -11.56 -4.28 2.46
C GLU A 99 -10.53 -5.20 3.13
N LYS A 100 -10.19 -6.30 2.45
CA LYS A 100 -9.18 -7.25 2.95
C LYS A 100 -7.82 -6.59 3.11
N SER A 101 -7.44 -5.76 2.15
CA SER A 101 -6.15 -5.06 2.15
C SER A 101 -6.07 -4.02 3.28
N LEU A 102 -7.15 -3.24 3.48
CA LEU A 102 -7.29 -2.29 4.58
C LEU A 102 -7.27 -2.99 5.94
N ARG A 103 -8.02 -4.10 6.09
CA ARG A 103 -8.07 -4.87 7.34
C ARG A 103 -6.70 -5.39 7.75
N VAL A 104 -5.88 -5.81 6.78
CA VAL A 104 -4.49 -6.18 7.03
C VAL A 104 -3.74 -4.95 7.51
N ALA A 105 -3.58 -3.92 6.67
CA ALA A 105 -2.79 -2.72 6.97
C ALA A 105 -3.18 -2.03 8.30
N TRP A 106 -4.48 -2.00 8.62
CA TRP A 106 -5.00 -1.43 9.86
C TRP A 106 -4.43 -2.06 11.14
N ARG A 107 -4.01 -3.33 11.09
CA ARG A 107 -3.43 -4.03 12.25
C ARG A 107 -2.20 -3.31 12.80
N TRP A 108 -1.39 -2.71 11.92
CA TRP A 108 -0.22 -1.93 12.31
C TRP A 108 -0.59 -0.48 12.61
N GLN A 109 -1.41 0.14 11.75
CA GLN A 109 -1.75 1.57 11.88
C GLN A 109 -2.40 1.91 13.23
N LYS A 110 -3.33 1.07 13.69
CA LYS A 110 -4.04 1.33 14.96
C LYS A 110 -3.15 1.33 16.19
N SER A 111 -2.02 0.60 16.15
CA SER A 111 -1.05 0.56 17.25
C SER A 111 0.08 1.58 17.06
N HIS A 112 0.15 2.23 15.90
CA HIS A 112 1.16 3.22 15.53
C HIS A 112 0.50 4.47 14.94
N PRO A 113 -0.39 5.17 15.69
CA PRO A 113 -1.12 6.33 15.16
C PRO A 113 -0.19 7.47 14.72
N ASN A 114 1.01 7.55 15.28
CA ASN A 114 2.06 8.52 14.93
C ASN A 114 3.13 7.92 14.01
N GLY A 115 2.84 6.81 13.34
CA GLY A 115 3.80 6.07 12.52
C GLY A 115 4.98 5.56 13.36
N TYR A 116 6.19 5.76 12.85
CA TYR A 116 7.42 5.31 13.52
C TYR A 116 7.89 6.21 14.69
N GLY A 117 7.20 7.33 14.98
CA GLY A 117 7.63 8.29 16.01
C GLY A 117 8.93 9.05 15.66
N SER A 118 9.32 10.00 16.51
CA SER A 118 10.53 10.84 16.34
C SER A 118 11.81 10.24 16.95
N HIS A 119 11.88 8.94 17.20
CA HIS A 119 13.01 8.28 17.87
C HIS A 119 14.20 7.92 16.94
N LEU A 120 14.36 8.60 15.81
CA LEU A 120 15.58 8.51 15.00
C LEU A 120 16.46 9.77 15.08
N ALA A 121 16.14 10.71 15.97
CA ALA A 121 17.11 11.69 16.45
C ALA A 121 17.73 11.13 17.74
N MET A 122 19.04 10.92 17.73
CA MET A 122 19.90 10.42 18.82
C MET A 122 20.01 8.89 18.91
N ASP A 123 20.94 8.37 18.10
CA ASP A 123 22.11 7.65 18.62
C ASP A 123 23.18 7.65 17.50
N SER A 124 24.08 8.62 17.60
CA SER A 124 25.33 8.76 16.85
C SER A 124 26.47 8.88 17.84
#